data_AF-A0A7S0ADT7-F1
#
_entry.id   AF-A0A7S0ADT7-F1
#
_cell.length_a   1.000
_cell.length_b   1.000
_cell.length_c   1.000
_cell.angle_alpha   90.00
_cell.angle_beta   90.00
_cell.angle_gamma   90.00
#
_symmetry.space_group_name_H-M   'P 1'
#
loop_
_entity.id
_entity.type
_entity.pdbx_description
1 polymer ?
#
loop_
_entity_poly.entity_id
_entity_poly.type
_entity_poly.pdbx_seq_one_letter_code
_entity_poly.pdbx_strand_id
1 'polypeptide(L)'
;NVSFVRSIRVARLLRAARVLMNIPHTRSLRLLMGTISTAVGPLTWVMLLLSAVIFLCSVAILQAIHVNLGGQPGTASAHPELFANYGSLWSTMMTLSMAVTGG
;
A
#
# COMPACT_ATOMS: atom_id res chain seq x y z
N ASN A 1 10.45 -4.20 -12.75
CA ASN A 1 9.21 -4.29 -13.57
C ASN A 1 8.06 -5.07 -12.89
N VAL A 2 8.06 -5.26 -11.57
CA VAL A 2 7.04 -6.05 -10.85
C VAL A 2 5.77 -5.26 -10.50
N SER A 3 5.89 -3.94 -10.36
CA SER A 3 4.75 -3.04 -10.08
C SER A 3 3.75 -2.98 -11.24
N PHE A 4 4.24 -2.97 -12.49
CA PHE A 4 3.40 -2.92 -13.68
C PHE A 4 2.55 -4.19 -13.84
N VAL A 5 3.13 -5.36 -13.52
CA VAL A 5 2.43 -6.66 -13.56
C VAL A 5 1.35 -6.74 -12.47
N ARG A 6 1.60 -6.15 -11.28
CA ARG A 6 0.58 -6.02 -10.22
C ARG A 6 -0.57 -5.12 -10.64
N SER A 7 -0.28 -3.94 -11.19
CA SER A 7 -1.30 -3.02 -11.69
C SER A 7 -2.15 -3.65 -12.80
N ILE A 8 -1.54 -4.42 -13.70
CA ILE A 8 -2.25 -5.18 -14.73
C ILE A 8 -3.16 -6.25 -14.12
N ARG A 9 -2.75 -6.95 -13.05
CA ARG A 9 -3.62 -7.93 -12.37
C ARG A 9 -4.82 -7.26 -11.72
N VAL A 10 -4.63 -6.11 -11.05
CA VAL A 10 -5.73 -5.35 -10.45
C VAL A 10 -6.69 -4.83 -11.52
N ALA A 11 -6.16 -4.27 -12.61
CA ALA A 11 -6.96 -3.83 -13.75
C ALA A 11 -7.72 -4.99 -14.41
N ARG A 12 -7.12 -6.18 -14.53
CA ARG A 12 -7.79 -7.39 -15.03
C ARG A 12 -8.87 -7.90 -14.09
N LEU A 13 -8.66 -7.87 -12.78
CA LEU A 13 -9.69 -8.23 -11.79
C LEU A 13 -10.88 -7.28 -11.87
N LEU A 14 -10.62 -5.97 -11.95
CA LEU A 14 -11.67 -4.97 -12.15
C LEU A 14 -12.40 -5.17 -13.48
N ARG A 15 -11.68 -5.47 -14.56
CA ARG A 15 -12.24 -5.72 -15.88
C ARG A 15 -13.05 -7.02 -15.92
N ALA A 16 -12.57 -8.09 -15.29
CA ALA A 16 -13.29 -9.36 -15.16
C ALA A 16 -14.55 -9.18 -14.31
N ALA A 17 -14.48 -8.42 -13.20
CA ALA A 17 -15.65 -8.05 -12.41
C ALA A 17 -16.66 -7.23 -13.23
N ARG A 18 -16.20 -6.28 -14.05
CA ARG A 18 -17.06 -5.54 -15.00
C ARG A 18 -17.68 -6.45 -16.07
N VAL A 19 -16.93 -7.41 -16.60
CA VAL A 19 -17.45 -8.38 -17.59
C VAL A 19 -18.50 -9.29 -16.94
N LEU A 20 -18.28 -9.73 -15.69
CA LEU A 20 -19.29 -10.44 -14.89
C LEU A 20 -20.56 -9.59 -14.69
N MET A 21 -20.40 -8.27 -14.54
CA MET A 21 -21.51 -7.32 -14.37
C MET A 21 -22.40 -7.20 -15.62
N ASN A 22 -21.85 -7.47 -16.81
CA ASN A 22 -22.59 -7.44 -18.08
C ASN A 22 -23.39 -8.71 -18.37
N ILE A 23 -23.31 -9.73 -17.51
CA ILE A 23 -24.08 -10.97 -17.69
C ILE A 23 -25.52 -10.73 -17.17
N PRO A 24 -26.56 -10.85 -18.03
CA PRO A 24 -27.94 -10.57 -17.67
C PRO A 24 -28.55 -11.58 -16.68
N HIS A 25 -27.89 -12.72 -16.45
CA HIS A 25 -28.48 -13.88 -15.77
C HIS A 25 -28.35 -13.86 -14.23
N THR A 26 -27.59 -12.93 -13.63
CA THR A 26 -27.32 -12.96 -12.18
C THR A 26 -27.80 -11.70 -11.46
N ARG A 27 -29.13 -11.59 -11.26
CA ARG A 27 -29.78 -10.45 -10.58
C ARG A 27 -29.29 -10.24 -9.15
N SER A 28 -29.04 -11.32 -8.39
CA SER A 28 -28.52 -11.23 -7.01
C SER A 28 -27.05 -10.79 -6.94
N LEU A 29 -26.20 -11.22 -7.88
CA LEU A 29 -24.81 -10.78 -7.95
C LEU A 29 -24.70 -9.30 -8.35
N ARG A 30 -25.61 -8.81 -9.19
CA ARG A 30 -25.66 -7.37 -9.55
C ARG A 30 -25.99 -6.49 -8.36
N LEU A 31 -26.88 -6.93 -7.46
CA LEU A 31 -27.20 -6.20 -6.23
C LEU A 31 -25.98 -6.09 -5.32
N LEU A 32 -25.25 -7.19 -5.11
CA LEU A 32 -24.02 -7.21 -4.32
C LEU A 32 -22.89 -6.38 -4.96
N MET A 33 -22.72 -6.45 -6.29
CA MET A 33 -21.74 -5.64 -7.00
C MET A 33 -22.08 -4.14 -7.04
N GLY A 34 -23.37 -3.79 -7.03
CA GLY A 34 -23.85 -2.42 -6.96
C GLY A 34 -23.46 -1.75 -5.64
N THR A 35 -23.66 -2.44 -4.51
CA THR A 35 -23.22 -1.97 -3.19
C THR A 35 -21.70 -1.93 -3.05
N ILE A 36 -20.97 -2.86 -3.67
CA ILE A 36 -19.50 -2.80 -3.69
C ILE A 36 -19.03 -1.59 -4.50
N SER A 37 -19.59 -1.35 -5.70
CA SER A 37 -19.18 -0.22 -6.55
C SER A 37 -19.43 1.14 -5.91
N THR A 38 -20.53 1.31 -5.18
CA THR A 38 -20.79 2.54 -4.43
C THR A 38 -19.83 2.72 -3.26
N ALA A 39 -19.36 1.63 -2.64
CA ALA A 39 -18.33 1.69 -1.61
C ALA A 39 -16.93 2.00 -2.15
N VAL A 40 -16.58 1.62 -3.38
CA VAL A 40 -15.22 1.85 -3.96
C VAL A 40 -14.84 3.33 -4.01
N GLY A 41 -15.79 4.22 -4.30
CA GLY A 41 -15.55 5.67 -4.35
C GLY A 41 -14.96 6.21 -3.04
N PRO A 42 -15.69 6.15 -1.92
CA PRO A 42 -15.17 6.58 -0.61
C PRO A 42 -13.98 5.73 -0.14
N LEU A 43 -13.93 4.43 -0.45
CA LEU A 43 -12.77 3.60 -0.10
C LEU A 43 -11.48 4.08 -0.75
N THR A 44 -11.56 4.60 -1.98
CA THR A 44 -10.40 5.16 -2.70
C THR A 44 -9.87 6.40 -1.99
N TRP A 45 -10.76 7.28 -1.52
CA TRP A 45 -10.37 8.46 -0.74
C TRP A 45 -9.71 8.07 0.58
N VAL A 46 -10.26 7.08 1.29
CA VAL A 46 -9.68 6.57 2.53
C VAL A 46 -8.31 5.95 2.29
N MET A 47 -8.15 5.14 1.23
CA MET A 47 -6.86 4.55 0.87
C MET A 47 -5.82 5.60 0.49
N LEU A 48 -6.22 6.66 -0.21
CA LEU A 48 -5.33 7.75 -0.57
C LEU A 48 -4.88 8.54 0.67
N LEU A 49 -5.81 8.83 1.58
CA LEU A 49 -5.52 9.47 2.86
C LEU A 49 -4.60 8.60 3.72
N LEU A 50 -4.88 7.29 3.82
CA LEU A 50 -4.04 6.32 4.52
C LEU A 50 -2.62 6.29 3.94
N SER A 51 -2.49 6.27 2.61
CA SER A 51 -1.19 6.31 1.94
C SER A 51 -0.42 7.61 2.22
N ALA A 52 -1.11 8.75 2.31
CA ALA A 52 -0.49 10.02 2.65
C ALA A 52 0.03 10.03 4.09
N VAL A 53 -0.73 9.47 5.04
CA VAL A 53 -0.30 9.32 6.43
C VAL A 53 0.93 8.40 6.54
N ILE A 54 0.91 7.25 5.85
CA ILE A 54 2.04 6.31 5.81
C ILE A 54 3.29 6.99 5.22
N PHE A 55 3.13 7.80 4.17
CA PHE A 55 4.22 8.57 3.57
C PHE A 55 4.82 9.57 4.57
N LEU A 56 3.99 10.35 5.27
CA LEU A 56 4.45 11.31 6.27
C LEU A 56 5.21 10.63 7.41
N CYS A 57 4.66 9.55 7.97
CA CYS A 57 5.34 8.78 9.01
C CYS A 57 6.65 8.17 8.52
N SER A 58 6.68 7.63 7.30
CA SER A 58 7.90 7.08 6.68
C SER A 58 9.01 8.13 6.58
N VAL A 59 8.66 9.34 6.10
CA VAL A 59 9.61 10.46 6.01
C VAL A 59 10.09 10.90 7.39
N ALA A 60 9.21 11.00 8.37
CA ALA A 60 9.57 11.40 9.73
C ALA A 60 10.55 10.40 10.38
N ILE A 61 10.30 9.10 10.21
CA ILE A 61 11.19 8.04 10.72
C ILE A 61 12.55 8.08 9.99
N LEU A 62 12.56 8.23 8.66
CA LEU A 62 13.79 8.31 7.89
C LEU A 62 14.66 9.50 8.33
N GLN A 63 14.04 10.66 8.57
CA GLN A 63 14.73 11.85 9.07
C GLN A 63 15.28 11.64 10.49
N ALA A 64 14.49 11.04 11.39
CA ALA A 64 14.92 10.72 12.75
C ALA A 64 16.13 9.77 12.76
N ILE A 65 16.13 8.75 11.89
CA ILE A 65 17.25 7.82 11.70
C ILE A 65 18.48 8.58 11.17
N HIS A 66 18.31 9.42 10.14
CA HIS A 66 19.42 10.20 9.58
C HIS A 66 20.09 11.12 10.60
N VAL A 67 19.29 11.78 11.45
CA VAL A 67 19.79 12.68 12.51
C VAL A 67 20.51 11.91 13.62
N ASN A 68 20.00 10.75 14.02
CA ASN A 68 20.59 9.96 15.12
C ASN A 68 21.80 9.11 14.68
N LEU A 69 21.80 8.56 13.46
CA LEU A 69 22.90 7.72 12.97
C LEU A 69 24.00 8.53 12.26
N GLY A 70 23.69 9.72 11.71
CA GLY A 70 24.68 10.58 11.06
C GLY A 70 25.77 11.11 12.00
N GLY A 71 25.58 11.02 13.32
CA GLY A 71 26.53 11.46 14.34
C GLY A 71 27.49 10.37 14.86
N GLN A 72 27.28 9.08 14.56
CA GLN A 72 28.12 7.99 15.09
C GLN A 72 28.71 7.13 13.96
N PRO A 73 29.98 7.33 13.59
CA PRO A 73 30.68 6.49 12.62
C PRO A 73 31.00 5.12 13.25
N GLY A 74 30.03 4.21 13.26
CA GLY A 74 30.21 2.85 13.78
C GLY A 74 28.95 2.00 13.94
N THR A 75 27.75 2.62 13.90
CA THR A 75 26.47 1.92 14.13
C THR A 75 25.90 1.22 12.91
N ALA A 76 26.44 1.46 11.72
CA ALA A 76 26.03 0.77 10.48
C ALA A 76 26.22 -0.76 10.56
N SER A 77 27.14 -1.24 11.41
CA SER A 77 27.43 -2.66 11.60
C SER A 77 26.60 -3.32 12.72
N ALA A 78 25.85 -2.55 13.51
CA ALA A 78 25.15 -3.06 14.70
C ALA A 78 23.73 -3.59 14.42
N HIS A 79 23.05 -3.09 13.37
CA HIS A 79 21.66 -3.48 13.06
C HIS A 79 21.42 -3.59 11.53
N PRO A 80 21.83 -4.71 10.89
CA PRO A 80 21.60 -4.93 9.46
C PRO A 80 20.10 -4.93 9.09
N GLU A 81 19.23 -5.30 10.04
CA GLU A 81 17.78 -5.34 9.85
C GLU A 81 17.13 -3.95 9.76
N LEU A 82 17.72 -2.94 10.44
CA LEU A 82 17.27 -1.56 10.31
C LEU A 82 17.62 -1.00 8.93
N PHE A 83 18.82 -1.27 8.42
CA PHE A 83 19.19 -0.85 7.06
C PHE A 83 18.42 -1.60 5.97
N ALA A 84 18.07 -2.88 6.20
CA ALA A 84 17.25 -3.64 5.27
C ALA A 84 15.80 -3.09 5.17
N ASN A 85 15.19 -2.74 6.31
CA ASN A 85 13.79 -2.28 6.36
C ASN A 85 13.63 -0.75 6.21
N TYR A 86 14.60 0.04 6.67
CA TYR A 86 14.58 1.51 6.68
C TYR A 86 15.63 2.18 5.79
N GLY A 87 16.39 1.41 5.00
CA GLY A 87 17.41 1.95 4.09
C GLY A 87 16.85 2.64 2.85
N SER A 88 15.56 2.46 2.54
CA SER A 88 14.91 3.16 1.42
C SER A 88 13.48 3.55 1.78
N LEU A 89 13.05 4.70 1.27
CA LEU A 89 11.75 5.29 1.53
C LEU A 89 10.59 4.36 1.14
N TRP A 90 10.76 3.60 0.07
CA TRP A 90 9.80 2.58 -0.37
C TRP A 90 9.72 1.40 0.60
N SER A 91 10.87 0.92 1.11
CA SER A 91 10.91 -0.16 2.09
C SER A 91 10.23 0.27 3.40
N THR A 92 10.53 1.48 3.89
CA THR A 92 9.89 2.02 5.09
C THR A 92 8.38 2.17 4.93
N MET A 93 7.90 2.67 3.79
CA MET A 93 6.47 2.73 3.50
C MET A 93 5.83 1.34 3.50
N MET A 94 6.52 0.33 2.96
CA MET A 94 5.99 -1.03 2.87
C MET A 94 5.94 -1.71 4.24
N THR A 95 6.99 -1.56 5.06
CA THR A 95 7.00 -2.04 6.46
C THR A 95 5.93 -1.36 7.30
N LEU A 96 5.77 -0.04 7.16
CA LEU A 96 4.73 0.69 7.88
C LEU A 96 3.33 0.29 7.42
N SER A 97 3.15 0.06 6.11
CA SER A 97 1.88 -0.42 5.58
C SER A 97 1.54 -1.81 6.13
N MET A 98 2.53 -2.72 6.19
CA MET A 98 2.36 -4.03 6.84
C MET A 98 1.99 -3.89 8.31
N ALA A 99 2.66 -2.99 9.04
CA ALA A 99 2.36 -2.74 10.46
C ALA A 99 0.93 -2.21 10.68
N VAL A 100 0.44 -1.32 9.81
CA VAL A 100 -0.93 -0.79 9.86
C VAL A 100 -1.97 -1.86 9.49
N THR A 101 -1.66 -2.75 8.55
CA THR A 101 -2.56 -3.85 8.15
C THR A 101 -2.47 -5.09 9.02
N GLY A 102 -1.57 -5.12 10.02
CA GLY A 102 -1.45 -6.20 11.00
C GLY A 102 -0.51 -7.36 10.64
N GLY A 103 0.38 -7.19 9.64
CA GLY A 103 1.35 -8.21 9.20
C GLY A 103 0.80 -9.16 8.14
#